data_AF-A0A494J2E3-F1
#
_entry.id   AF-A0A494J2E3-F1
#
_cell.length_a   1.000
_cell.length_b   1.000
_cell.length_c   1.000
_cell.angle_alpha   90.00
_cell.angle_beta   90.00
_cell.angle_gamma   90.00
#
_symmetry.space_group_name_H-M   'P 1'
#
loop_
_entity.id
_entity.type
_entity.pdbx_description
1 polymer ?
#
loop_
_entity_poly.entity_id
_entity_poly.type
_entity_poly.pdbx_seq_one_letter_code
_entity_poly.pdbx_strand_id
1 'polypeptide(L)' 'MKEIKHVAQNDHIDAFRDALETNSVGIVISSKYNIKYIPGTYSSSLIFTPKKDTEVNPIDFLLLGFFVGRDYTD' A
#
# COMPACT_ATOMS: atom_id res chain seq x y z
N MET A 1 -12.95 3.17 -12.76
CA MET A 1 -11.81 3.86 -12.13
C MET A 1 -10.57 3.02 -12.32
N LYS A 2 -9.38 3.63 -12.43
CA LYS A 2 -8.12 2.92 -12.65
C LYS A 2 -7.63 2.32 -11.33
N GLU A 3 -7.43 1.01 -11.30
CA GLU A 3 -6.81 0.30 -10.17
C GLU A 3 -5.29 0.51 -10.20
N ILE A 4 -4.68 0.60 -9.03
CA ILE A 4 -3.22 0.71 -8.87
C ILE A 4 -2.74 -0.59 -8.23
N LYS A 5 -1.84 -1.29 -8.90
CA LYS A 5 -1.31 -2.57 -8.44
C LYS A 5 0.13 -2.41 -7.98
N HIS A 6 0.41 -2.82 -6.75
CA HIS A 6 1.75 -2.98 -6.22
C HIS A 6 2.06 -4.48 -6.06
N VAL A 7 3.22 -4.92 -6.55
CA VAL A 7 3.69 -6.31 -6.47
C VAL A 7 5.10 -6.30 -5.92
N ALA A 8 5.36 -7.13 -4.92
CA ALA A 8 6.67 -7.29 -4.30
C ALA A 8 6.80 -8.69 -3.68
N GLN A 9 7.98 -8.99 -3.13
CA GLN A 9 8.20 -10.18 -2.30
C GLN A 9 7.24 -10.17 -1.10
N ASN A 10 6.93 -11.36 -0.58
CA ASN A 10 5.87 -11.53 0.40
C ASN A 10 6.13 -10.74 1.70
N ASP A 11 7.36 -10.78 2.18
CA ASP A 11 7.86 -9.99 3.31
C ASP A 11 7.68 -8.48 3.12
N HIS A 12 8.02 -7.96 1.92
CA HIS A 12 7.79 -6.56 1.61
C HIS A 12 6.30 -6.23 1.61
N ILE A 13 5.45 -7.07 1.00
CA ILE A 13 4.00 -6.85 1.00
C ILE A 13 3.44 -6.85 2.43
N ASP A 14 3.94 -7.71 3.30
CA ASP A 14 3.55 -7.73 4.70
C ASP A 14 4.00 -6.44 5.41
N ALA A 15 5.21 -5.94 5.18
CA ALA A 15 5.66 -4.63 5.67
C ALA A 15 4.75 -3.47 5.19
N PHE A 16 4.32 -3.48 3.93
CA PHE A 16 3.35 -2.50 3.41
C PHE A 16 1.99 -2.63 4.12
N ARG A 17 1.51 -3.85 4.38
CA ARG A 17 0.24 -4.09 5.07
C ARG A 17 0.29 -3.58 6.51
N ASP A 18 1.36 -3.86 7.23
CA ASP A 18 1.55 -3.39 8.59
C ASP A 18 1.60 -1.85 8.65
N ALA A 19 2.34 -1.22 7.73
CA ALA A 19 2.39 0.24 7.65
C ALA A 19 1.02 0.86 7.33
N LEU A 20 0.20 0.22 6.48
CA LEU A 20 -1.16 0.68 6.16
C LEU A 20 -2.11 0.71 7.38
N GLU A 21 -1.77 -0.04 8.44
CA GLU A 21 -2.54 -0.12 9.68
C GLU A 21 -1.93 0.71 10.83
N THR A 22 -0.60 0.90 10.84
CA THR A 22 0.11 1.43 12.01
C THR A 22 0.88 2.74 11.76
N ASN A 23 1.25 3.07 10.52
CA ASN A 23 1.92 4.32 10.16
C ASN A 23 0.89 5.41 9.81
N SER A 24 1.13 6.67 10.21
CA SER A 24 0.20 7.77 9.97
C SER A 24 -0.08 8.02 8.47
N VAL A 25 0.92 7.90 7.60
CA VAL A 25 0.76 7.99 6.14
C VAL A 25 -0.02 6.80 5.61
N GLY A 26 0.31 5.59 6.07
CA GLY A 26 -0.40 4.37 5.70
C GLY A 26 -1.88 4.44 6.06
N ILE A 27 -2.22 4.89 7.26
CA ILE A 27 -3.61 5.07 7.73
C ILE A 27 -4.38 6.06 6.84
N VAL A 28 -3.76 7.19 6.47
CA VAL A 28 -4.38 8.16 5.55
C VAL A 28 -4.63 7.53 4.18
N ILE A 29 -3.69 6.75 3.65
CA ILE A 29 -3.88 6.03 2.39
C ILE A 29 -5.01 4.99 2.50
N SER A 30 -5.04 4.18 3.55
CA SER A 30 -6.14 3.23 3.83
C SER A 30 -7.51 3.91 3.91
N SER A 31 -7.56 5.17 4.36
CA SER A 31 -8.81 5.95 4.37
C SER A 31 -9.30 6.32 2.96
N LYS A 32 -8.38 6.56 2.00
CA LYS A 32 -8.67 7.02 0.62
C LYS A 32 -8.94 5.88 -0.37
N TYR A 33 -8.39 4.69 -0.12
CA TYR A 33 -8.42 3.56 -1.04
C TYR A 33 -9.11 2.35 -0.41
N ASN A 34 -9.80 1.57 -1.24
CA ASN A 34 -10.15 0.18 -0.92
C ASN A 34 -8.93 -0.68 -1.31
N ILE A 35 -8.36 -1.38 -0.34
CA ILE A 35 -7.11 -2.13 -0.52
C ILE A 35 -7.40 -3.62 -0.46
N LYS A 36 -7.05 -4.35 -1.52
CA LYS A 36 -7.19 -5.80 -1.60
C LYS A 36 -5.83 -6.47 -1.63
N TYR A 37 -5.62 -7.39 -0.68
CA TYR A 37 -4.47 -8.29 -0.67
C TYR A 37 -4.73 -9.51 -1.57
N ILE A 38 -3.75 -9.86 -2.40
CA ILE A 38 -3.75 -11.05 -3.24
C ILE A 38 -2.46 -11.83 -2.92
N PRO A 39 -2.54 -12.91 -2.14
CA PRO A 39 -1.37 -13.72 -1.81
C PRO A 39 -0.86 -14.48 -3.04
N GLY A 40 0.46 -14.71 -3.10
CA GLY A 40 1.07 -15.59 -4.09
C GLY A 40 2.28 -16.33 -3.53
N THR A 41 2.71 -17.38 -4.26
CA THR A 41 3.76 -18.30 -3.79
C THR A 41 5.13 -17.62 -3.64
N TYR A 42 5.48 -16.71 -4.54
CA TYR A 42 6.79 -16.04 -4.57
C TYR A 42 6.70 -14.52 -4.38
N SER A 43 5.55 -13.96 -4.72
CA SER A 43 5.24 -12.55 -4.60
C SER A 43 3.75 -12.41 -4.37
N SER A 44 3.38 -11.37 -3.64
CA SER A 44 2.00 -11.02 -3.37
C SER A 44 1.69 -9.65 -3.95
N SER A 45 0.42 -9.26 -3.95
CA SER A 45 -0.01 -7.97 -4.50
C SER A 45 -0.95 -7.23 -3.57
N LEU A 46 -0.83 -5.91 -3.56
CA LEU A 46 -1.84 -4.99 -3.05
C LEU A 46 -2.49 -4.27 -4.22
N ILE A 47 -3.82 -4.34 -4.29
CA ILE A 47 -4.63 -3.60 -5.27
C ILE A 47 -5.30 -2.44 -4.55
N PHE A 48 -4.98 -1.23 -4.97
CA PHE A 48 -5.55 0.01 -4.47
C PHE A 48 -6.60 0.51 -5.45
N THR A 49 -7.85 0.54 -5.00
CA THR A 49 -8.97 1.10 -5.75
C THR A 49 -9.42 2.39 -5.07
N PRO A 50 -9.33 3.56 -5.73
CA PRO A 50 -9.77 4.82 -5.13
C PRO A 50 -11.24 4.72 -4.70
N LYS A 51 -11.55 5.20 -3.50
CA LYS A 51 -12.95 5.40 -3.08
C LYS A 51 -13.58 6.53 -3.89
N LYS A 52 -14.91 6.66 -3.82
CA LYS A 52 -15.63 7.72 -4.54
C LYS A 52 -15.06 9.08 -4.15
N ASP A 53 -14.87 9.95 -5.15
CA ASP A 53 -14.34 11.31 -5.00
C ASP A 53 -12.88 11.41 -4.52
N THR A 54 -12.16 10.28 -4.41
CA THR A 54 -10.72 10.26 -4.15
C THR A 54 -9.95 10.67 -5.41
N GLU A 55 -9.23 11.79 -5.35
CA GLU A 55 -8.22 12.14 -6.34
C GLU A 55 -6.93 11.33 -6.10
N VAL A 56 -6.41 10.69 -7.16
CA VAL A 56 -5.19 9.90 -7.08
C VAL A 56 -3.97 10.82 -7.09
N ASN A 57 -3.23 10.86 -5.97
CA ASN A 57 -1.97 11.56 -5.87
C ASN A 57 -0.78 10.57 -5.85
N PRO A 58 0.10 10.55 -6.88
CA PRO A 58 1.27 9.70 -6.91
C PRO A 58 2.23 9.87 -5.70
N ILE A 59 2.25 11.07 -5.09
CA ILE A 59 3.09 11.35 -3.91
C ILE A 59 2.68 10.50 -2.71
N ASP A 60 1.41 10.14 -2.57
CA ASP A 60 0.94 9.27 -1.49
C ASP A 60 1.69 7.92 -1.52
N PHE A 61 1.86 7.34 -2.72
CA PHE A 61 2.56 6.06 -2.90
C PHE A 61 4.08 6.17 -2.74
N LEU A 62 4.66 7.30 -3.15
CA LEU A 62 6.08 7.57 -2.89
C LEU A 62 6.36 7.65 -1.39
N LEU A 63 5.52 8.38 -0.64
CA LEU A 63 5.66 8.50 0.81
C LEU A 63 5.43 7.15 1.49
N LEU A 64 4.43 6.38 1.08
CA LEU A 64 4.21 5.03 1.62
C LEU A 64 5.45 4.15 1.44
N GLY A 65 6.02 4.10 0.24
CA GLY A 65 7.23 3.33 -0.02
C GLY A 65 8.43 3.82 0.80
N PHE A 66 8.59 5.14 0.94
CA PHE A 66 9.65 5.73 1.75
C PHE A 66 9.54 5.36 3.23
N PHE A 67 8.35 5.46 3.83
CA PHE A 67 8.15 5.13 5.24
C PHE A 67 8.24 3.62 5.51
N VAL A 68 7.72 2.78 4.60
CA VAL A 68 7.89 1.32 4.71
C VAL A 68 9.37 0.95 4.68
N GLY A 69 10.14 1.45 3.71
CA GLY A 69 11.57 1.16 3.62
C GLY A 69 12.46 1.83 4.69
N ARG A 70 11.90 2.70 5.52
CA ARG A 70 12.63 3.33 6.65
C ARG A 70 12.30 2.65 7.98
N ASP A 71 11.03 2.28 8.18
CA ASP A 71 10.50 1.90 9.49
C ASP A 71 10.11 0.41 9.58
N TYR A 72 9.99 -0.31 8.46
CA TYR A 72 9.47 -1.69 8.39
C TYR A 72 10.41 -2.66 7.66
N THR A 73 11.64 -2.24 7.38
CA THR A 73 12.70 -3.10 6.86
C THR A 73 13.77 -3.24 7.93
N ASP A 74 13.99 -4.47 8.42
CA ASP A 74 15.11 -4.84 9.28
C ASP A 74 16.45 -4.82 8.51
#